data_AF-A0A3C1B756-F1
#
_entry.id   AF-A0A3C1B756-F1
#
_cell.length_a   1.000
_cell.length_b   1.000
_cell.length_c   1.000
_cell.angle_alpha   90.00
_cell.angle_beta   90.00
_cell.angle_gamma   90.00
#
_symmetry.space_group_name_H-M   'P 1'
#
loop_
_entity.id
_entity.type
_entity.pdbx_description
1 polymer ?
#
loop_
_entity_poly.entity_id
_entity_poly.type
_entity_poly.pdbx_seq_one_letter_code
_entity_poly.pdbx_strand_id
1 'polypeptide(L)' 'MDTFSSLSQFVDLLRQAPSFDLESQAAAKQRNIQLTKPAGALGRMEELAIWYAAWRGDARASIS' A
#
# COMPACT_ATOMS: atom_id res chain seq x y z
N MET A 1 17.57 4.68 -12.50
CA MET A 1 16.99 5.48 -11.40
C MET A 1 17.36 6.91 -11.69
N ASP A 2 16.38 7.74 -11.99
CA ASP A 2 16.63 9.15 -12.25
C ASP A 2 16.98 9.84 -10.94
N THR A 3 18.23 10.31 -10.84
CA THR A 3 18.70 11.08 -9.69
C THR A 3 18.23 12.52 -9.85
N PHE A 4 17.63 13.09 -8.81
CA PHE A 4 17.32 14.52 -8.78
C PHE A 4 18.54 15.33 -8.33
N SER A 5 18.66 16.56 -8.83
CA SER A 5 19.81 17.44 -8.61
C SER A 5 19.48 18.67 -7.74
N SER A 6 18.23 18.83 -7.32
CA SER A 6 17.78 19.91 -6.45
C SER A 6 16.58 19.51 -5.58
N LEU A 7 16.33 20.28 -4.51
CA LEU A 7 15.15 20.12 -3.67
C LEU A 7 13.85 20.40 -4.43
N SER A 8 13.84 21.39 -5.33
CA SER A 8 12.65 21.70 -6.14
C SER A 8 12.27 20.54 -7.05
N GLN A 9 13.24 19.95 -7.74
CA GLN A 9 13.03 18.78 -8.59
C GLN A 9 12.51 17.59 -7.78
N PHE A 10 13.06 17.35 -6.58
CA PHE A 10 12.56 16.31 -5.68
C PHE A 10 11.09 16.53 -5.29
N VAL A 11 10.71 17.76 -4.92
CA VAL A 11 9.33 18.09 -4.55
C VAL A 11 8.38 17.91 -5.73
N ASP A 12 8.79 18.32 -6.93
CA ASP A 12 7.97 18.15 -8.14
C ASP A 12 7.77 16.68 -8.50
N LEU A 13 8.79 15.83 -8.30
CA LEU A 13 8.66 14.37 -8.46
C LEU A 13 7.68 13.78 -7.44
N LEU A 14 7.76 14.18 -6.16
CA LEU A 14 6.83 13.73 -5.13
C LEU A 14 5.38 14.10 -5.43
N ARG A 15 5.13 15.30 -5.99
CA ARG A 15 3.79 15.74 -6.38
C ARG A 15 3.22 14.92 -7.54
N GLN A 16 4.09 14.36 -8.38
CA GLN A 16 3.72 13.50 -9.52
C GLN A 16 3.66 12.01 -9.13
N ALA A 17 3.97 11.66 -7.88
CA ALA A 17 3.92 10.29 -7.44
C ALA A 17 2.51 9.69 -7.66
N PRO A 18 2.43 8.41 -8.06
CA PRO A 18 1.15 7.76 -8.23
C PRO A 18 0.38 7.71 -6.91
N SER A 19 -0.94 7.64 -6.99
CA SER A 19 -1.76 7.27 -5.84
C SER A 19 -1.66 5.77 -5.59
N PHE A 20 -2.07 5.34 -4.41
CA PHE A 20 -2.21 3.91 -4.11
C PHE A 20 -3.31 3.29 -4.97
N ASP A 21 -3.17 2.00 -5.30
CA ASP A 21 -4.15 1.27 -6.09
C ASP A 21 -5.38 0.91 -5.25
N LEU A 22 -6.53 1.47 -5.65
CA LEU A 22 -7.82 1.24 -5.00
C LEU A 22 -8.34 -0.18 -5.19
N GLU A 23 -8.03 -0.84 -6.31
CA GLU A 23 -8.47 -2.21 -6.58
C GLU A 23 -7.71 -3.18 -5.67
N SER A 24 -6.38 -3.06 -5.59
CA SER A 24 -5.57 -3.81 -4.63
C SER A 24 -5.96 -3.55 -3.18
N GLN A 25 -6.31 -2.31 -2.82
CA GLN A 25 -6.81 -2.00 -1.48
C GLN A 25 -8.12 -2.77 -1.18
N ALA A 26 -9.07 -2.76 -2.10
CA ALA A 26 -10.36 -3.43 -1.93
C ALA A 26 -10.19 -4.95 -1.85
N ALA A 27 -9.37 -5.53 -2.73
CA ALA A 27 -9.06 -6.95 -2.73
C ALA A 27 -8.32 -7.40 -1.46
N ALA A 28 -7.37 -6.58 -0.96
CA ALA A 28 -6.69 -6.84 0.30
C ALA A 28 -7.64 -6.81 1.50
N LYS A 29 -8.58 -5.83 1.53
CA LYS A 29 -9.65 -5.77 2.55
C LYS A 29 -10.52 -7.03 2.52
N GLN A 30 -10.98 -7.43 1.34
CA GLN A 30 -11.81 -8.62 1.18
C GLN A 30 -11.10 -9.88 1.64
N ARG A 31 -9.83 -10.06 1.26
CA ARG A 31 -8.99 -11.19 1.70
C ARG A 31 -8.78 -11.19 3.22
N ASN A 32 -8.53 -10.03 3.84
CA ASN A 32 -8.28 -9.91 5.27
C ASN A 32 -9.47 -10.38 6.14
N ILE A 33 -10.71 -10.21 5.64
CA ILE A 33 -11.94 -10.69 6.29
C ILE A 33 -12.08 -12.23 6.21
N GLN A 34 -11.49 -12.85 5.18
CA GLN A 34 -11.55 -14.30 4.93
C GLN A 34 -10.42 -15.08 5.64
N LEU A 35 -9.60 -14.41 6.45
CA LEU A 35 -8.54 -15.08 7.20
C LEU A 35 -9.12 -15.88 8.38
N THR A 36 -8.35 -16.84 8.88
CA THR A 36 -8.74 -17.69 10.02
C THR A 36 -8.78 -16.95 11.36
N LYS A 37 -8.32 -15.70 11.39
CA LYS A 37 -8.45 -14.80 12.54
C LYS A 37 -9.86 -14.19 12.60
N PRO A 38 -10.40 -13.88 13.79
CA PRO A 38 -11.55 -12.98 13.89
C PRO A 38 -11.26 -11.64 13.19
N ALA A 39 -12.29 -11.01 12.63
CA ALA A 39 -12.15 -9.70 12.01
C ALA A 39 -11.63 -8.67 13.04
N GLY A 40 -10.63 -7.87 12.65
CA GLY A 40 -10.02 -6.86 13.52
C GLY A 40 -9.07 -7.40 14.59
N ALA A 41 -8.85 -8.71 14.69
CA ALA A 41 -8.01 -9.31 15.74
C ALA A 41 -6.54 -8.83 15.72
N LEU A 42 -6.04 -8.31 14.60
CA LEU A 42 -4.68 -7.75 14.51
C LEU A 42 -4.64 -6.21 14.54
N GLY A 43 -5.80 -5.55 14.67
CA GLY A 43 -5.91 -4.09 14.75
C GLY A 43 -5.11 -3.37 13.67
N ARG A 44 -4.17 -2.51 14.09
CA ARG A 44 -3.30 -1.71 13.20
C ARG A 44 -2.47 -2.51 12.21
N MET A 45 -2.17 -3.78 12.49
CA MET A 45 -1.47 -4.62 11.51
C MET A 45 -2.33 -4.91 10.28
N GLU A 46 -3.66 -4.98 10.43
CA GLU A 46 -4.58 -5.16 9.29
C GLU A 46 -4.57 -3.91 8.41
N GLU A 47 -4.64 -2.73 9.03
CA GLU A 47 -4.57 -1.43 8.35
C GLU A 47 -3.25 -1.28 7.57
N LEU A 48 -2.12 -1.62 8.20
CA LEU A 48 -0.80 -1.56 7.57
C LEU A 48 -0.68 -2.52 6.39
N ALA A 49 -1.19 -3.76 6.52
CA ALA A 49 -1.15 -4.73 5.43
C ALA A 49 -2.00 -4.29 4.24
N ILE A 50 -3.20 -3.74 4.48
CA ILE A 50 -4.09 -3.22 3.44
C ILE A 50 -3.47 -1.99 2.76
N TRP A 51 -2.90 -1.06 3.54
CA TRP A 51 -2.21 0.12 3.02
C TRP A 51 -1.01 -0.29 2.15
N TYR A 52 -0.21 -1.24 2.63
CA TYR A 52 0.94 -1.75 1.90
C TYR A 52 0.55 -2.42 0.57
N ALA A 53 -0.47 -3.28 0.59
CA ALA A 53 -1.00 -3.94 -0.60
C ALA A 53 -1.43 -2.92 -1.68
N ALA A 54 -2.09 -1.84 -1.27
CA ALA A 54 -2.51 -0.76 -2.17
C ALA A 54 -1.31 -0.05 -2.83
N TRP A 55 -0.23 0.19 -2.09
CA TRP A 55 1.00 0.76 -2.66
C TRP A 55 1.80 -0.21 -3.53
N ARG A 56 1.69 -1.51 -3.26
CA ARG A 56 2.37 -2.56 -4.04
C ARG A 56 1.60 -2.96 -5.31
N GLY A 57 0.32 -2.61 -5.43
CA GLY A 57 -0.52 -3.09 -6.51
C GLY A 57 -0.74 -4.61 -6.46
N ASP A 58 -0.66 -5.20 -5.27
CA ASP A 58 -0.89 -6.63 -5.04
C ASP A 58 -1.69 -6.82 -3.75
N ALA A 59 -2.88 -7.43 -3.88
CA ALA A 59 -3.77 -7.75 -2.77
C ALA A 59 -3.13 -8.70 -1.73
N ARG A 60 -2.08 -9.44 -2.12
CA ARG A 60 -1.32 -10.33 -1.24
C ARG A 60 0.00 -9.67 -0.86
N ALA A 61 0.00 -9.04 0.32
CA ALA A 61 1.23 -8.49 0.90
C ALA A 61 2.37 -9.53 0.93
N SER A 62 3.49 -9.16 0.31
CA SER A 62 4.72 -9.96 0.23
C SER A 62 5.91 -9.07 0.56
N ILE A 63 6.81 -9.58 1.40
CA ILE A 63 8.08 -8.95 1.74
C ILE A 63 9.17 -9.88 1.20
N SER A 64 9.95 -9.39 0.24
CA SER A 64 11.03 -10.10 -0.45
C SER A 64 12.35 -9.38 -0.24
#